data_AF-A0AAW6SYS7-F1
#
_entry.id   AF-A0AAW6SYS7-F1
#
_cell.length_a   1.000
_cell.length_b   1.000
_cell.length_c   1.000
_cell.angle_alpha   90.00
_cell.angle_beta   90.00
_cell.angle_gamma   90.00
#
_symmetry.space_group_name_H-M   'P 1'
#
loop_
_entity.id
_entity.type
_entity.pdbx_description
1 polymer ?
#
loop_
_entity_poly.entity_id
_entity_poly.type
_entity_poly.pdbx_seq_one_letter_code
_entity_poly.pdbx_strand_id
1 'polypeptide(L)' 'MNLLWKGLLFGIAIFIFFVIWDYIKKSAINWSDIIIRSIIYAVVYILITALMDKNEKAN' A
#
# COMPACT_ATOMS: atom_id res chain seq x y z
N MET A 1 -4.70 -9.58 13.87
CA MET A 1 -5.23 -8.35 13.23
C MET A 1 -5.79 -8.71 11.86
N ASN A 2 -7.00 -8.25 11.53
CA ASN A 2 -7.72 -8.68 10.32
C ASN A 2 -6.95 -8.30 9.03
N LEU A 3 -7.13 -9.05 7.94
CA LEU A 3 -6.39 -8.84 6.67
C LEU A 3 -6.56 -7.40 6.14
N LEU A 4 -7.77 -6.88 6.21
CA LEU A 4 -8.11 -5.50 5.83
C LEU A 4 -7.35 -4.46 6.66
N TRP A 5 -7.17 -4.70 7.96
CA TRP A 5 -6.41 -3.81 8.83
C TRP A 5 -4.91 -3.82 8.50
N LYS A 6 -4.35 -4.97 8.14
CA LYS A 6 -2.95 -5.06 7.67
C LYS A 6 -2.78 -4.31 6.34
N GLY A 7 -3.71 -4.46 5.41
CA GLY A 7 -3.70 -3.75 4.13
C GLY A 7 -3.84 -2.24 4.29
N LEU A 8 -4.71 -1.79 5.20
CA LEU A 8 -4.89 -0.37 5.53
C LEU A 8 -3.59 0.24 6.07
N LEU A 9 -2.96 -0.39 7.05
CA LEU A 9 -1.70 0.10 7.61
C LEU A 9 -0.58 0.14 6.56
N PHE A 10 -0.50 -0.88 5.70
CA PHE A 10 0.46 -0.91 4.60
C PHE A 10 0.23 0.24 3.61
N GLY A 11 -1.03 0.50 3.24
CA GLY A 11 -1.40 1.62 2.38
C GLY A 11 -1.01 2.98 2.97
N ILE A 12 -1.26 3.18 4.27
CA ILE A 12 -0.88 4.41 4.99
C ILE A 12 0.65 4.57 5.01
N ALA A 13 1.40 3.51 5.26
CA ALA A 13 2.87 3.55 5.26
C ALA A 13 3.44 3.94 3.88
N ILE A 14 2.93 3.33 2.81
CA ILE A 14 3.34 3.64 1.43
C ILE A 14 2.96 5.09 1.05
N PHE A 15 1.79 5.57 1.49
CA PHE A 15 1.39 6.96 1.29
C PHE A 15 2.37 7.94 1.93
N ILE A 16 2.72 7.73 3.20
CA ILE A 16 3.70 8.58 3.90
C ILE A 16 5.04 8.54 3.17
N PHE A 17 5.48 7.37 2.71
CA PHE A 17 6.73 7.22 1.95
C PHE A 17 6.73 8.07 0.68
N PHE A 18 5.67 8.02 -0.14
CA PHE A 18 5.60 8.82 -1.37
C PHE A 18 5.52 10.31 -1.11
N VAL A 19 4.78 10.74 -0.08
CA VAL A 19 4.73 12.16 0.32
C VAL A 19 6.12 12.67 0.71
N ILE A 20 6.85 11.92 1.54
CA ILE A 20 8.22 12.28 1.96
C ILE A 20 9.17 12.30 0.75
N TRP A 21 9.07 11.29 -0.12
CA TRP A 21 9.92 11.18 -1.31
C TRP A 21 9.75 12.37 -2.26
N ASP A 22 8.50 12.76 -2.53
CA ASP A 22 8.20 13.86 -3.43
C ASP A 22 8.60 15.22 -2.83
N TYR A 23 8.43 15.37 -1.51
CA TYR A 23 8.93 16.52 -0.75
C TYR A 23 10.46 16.67 -0.84
N ILE A 24 11.21 15.58 -0.68
CA ILE A 24 12.68 15.59 -0.82
C ILE A 24 13.10 15.97 -2.24
N LYS A 25 12.36 15.51 -3.26
CA LYS A 25 12.66 15.82 -4.67
C LYS A 25 12.40 17.28 -5.07
N LYS A 26 11.90 18.14 -4.16
CA LYS A 26 11.43 19.50 -4.48
C LYS A 26 10.48 19.53 -5.68
N SER A 27 9.72 18.45 -5.86
CA SER A 27 8.69 18.36 -6.88
C SER A 27 7.43 19.06 -6.38
N ALA A 28 6.62 19.58 -7.29
CA ALA A 28 5.27 19.99 -6.93
C ALA A 28 4.50 18.71 -6.54
N ILE A 29 4.08 18.64 -5.27
CA ILE A 29 3.39 17.47 -4.73
C ILE A 29 2.14 17.19 -5.56
N ASN A 30 2.19 16.12 -6.35
CA ASN A 30 1.03 15.64 -7.08
C ASN A 30 0.23 14.66 -6.21
N TRP A 31 -0.65 15.24 -5.40
CA TRP A 31 -1.52 14.50 -4.47
C TRP A 31 -2.30 13.37 -5.15
N SER A 32 -2.78 13.59 -6.38
CA SER A 32 -3.57 12.58 -7.11
C SER A 32 -2.74 11.35 -7.46
N ASP A 33 -1.53 11.54 -7.99
CA ASP A 33 -0.62 10.42 -8.33
C ASP A 33 -0.23 9.63 -7.08
N ILE A 34 0.11 10.33 -5.98
CA ILE A 34 0.48 9.70 -4.71
C ILE A 34 -0.67 8.87 -4.15
N ILE A 35 -1.88 9.41 -4.10
CA ILE A 35 -3.06 8.69 -3.58
C ILE A 35 -3.35 7.44 -4.41
N ILE A 36 -3.36 7.57 -5.75
CA ILE A 36 -3.65 6.45 -6.65
C ILE A 36 -2.59 5.35 -6.48
N ARG A 37 -1.29 5.71 -6.45
CA ARG A 37 -0.21 4.75 -6.22
C ARG A 37 -0.38 4.02 -4.89
N SER A 38 -0.62 4.74 -3.80
CA SER A 38 -0.80 4.14 -2.48
C SER A 38 -1.96 3.16 -2.42
N ILE A 39 -3.08 3.47 -3.09
CA ILE A 39 -4.23 2.56 -3.19
C ILE A 39 -3.83 1.29 -3.98
N ILE A 40 -3.16 1.44 -5.12
CA ILE A 40 -2.69 0.30 -5.93
C ILE A 40 -1.79 -0.62 -5.09
N TYR A 41 -0.80 -0.06 -4.38
CA TYR A 41 0.09 -0.85 -3.53
C TYR A 41 -0.65 -1.56 -2.39
N ALA A 42 -1.62 -0.88 -1.75
CA ALA A 42 -2.44 -1.49 -0.72
C ALA A 42 -3.26 -2.68 -1.24
N VAL A 43 -3.88 -2.53 -2.42
CA VAL A 43 -4.67 -3.59 -3.06
C VAL A 43 -3.79 -4.78 -3.44
N VAL A 44 -2.64 -4.53 -4.08
CA VAL A 44 -1.68 -5.59 -4.44
C VAL A 44 -1.21 -6.35 -3.21
N TYR A 45 -0.90 -5.64 -2.12
CA TYR A 45 -0.50 -6.27 -0.86
C TYR A 45 -1.61 -7.18 -0.29
N ILE A 46 -2.86 -6.72 -0.28
CA ILE A 46 -4.00 -7.53 0.18
C ILE A 46 -4.17 -8.78 -0.69
N LEU A 47 -4.07 -8.65 -2.02
CA LEU A 47 -4.20 -9.77 -2.95
C LEU A 47 -3.11 -10.83 -2.75
N ILE A 48 -1.85 -10.41 -2.64
CA ILE A 48 -0.72 -11.33 -2.40
C ILE A 48 -0.90 -12.04 -1.05
N THR A 49 -1.24 -11.28 0.00
CA THR A 49 -1.42 -11.85 1.34
C THR A 49 -2.60 -12.83 1.37
N ALA A 50 -3.70 -12.53 0.67
CA ALA A 50 -4.84 -13.43 0.56
C ALA A 50 -4.50 -14.71 -0.22
N LEU A 51 -3.70 -14.60 -1.29
CA LEU A 51 -3.23 -15.75 -2.07
C LEU A 51 -2.29 -16.63 -1.25
N MET A 52 -1.37 -16.06 -0.49
CA MET A 52 -0.49 -16.80 0.42
C MET A 52 -1.28 -17.51 1.52
N ASP A 53 -2.19 -16.82 2.20
CA ASP A 53 -3.03 -17.41 3.27
C ASP A 53 -3.93 -18.55 2.72
N LYS A 54 -4.42 -18.43 1.48
CA LYS A 54 -5.17 -19.50 0.81
C LYS A 54 -4.27 -20.71 0.49
N ASN A 55 -3.05 -20.48 0.04
CA ASN A 55 -2.10 -21.56 -0.28
C ASN A 55 -1.66 -22.31 0.98
N GLU A 56 -1.44 -21.60 2.09
CA GLU A 56 -1.01 -22.17 3.37
C GLU A 56 -2.09 -23.03 4.03
N LYS A 57 -3.37 -22.78 3.75
CA LYS A 57 -4.51 -23.59 4.24
C LYS A 57 -4.89 -24.76 3.34
N ALA A 58 -4.38 -24.80 2.11
CA ALA A 58 -4.65 -25.86 1.14
C ALA A 58 -3.62 -27.01 1.20
N ASN A 59 -2.53 -26.80 1.94
CA ASN A 59 -1.44 -27.74 2.16
C ASN A 59 -1.47 -28.26 3.61
#